data_AF-A0A8E0S0J4-F1
#
_entry.id   AF-A0A8E0S0J4-F1
#
_cell.length_a   1.000
_cell.length_b   1.000
_cell.length_c   1.000
_cell.angle_alpha   90.00
_cell.angle_beta   90.00
_cell.angle_gamma   90.00
#
_symmetry.space_group_name_H-M   'P 1'
#
loop_
_entity.id
_entity.type
_entity.pdbx_description
1 polymer ?
#
loop_
_entity_poly.entity_id
_entity_poly.type
_entity_poly.pdbx_seq_one_letter_code
_entity_poly.pdbx_strand_id
1 'polypeptide(L)'
;MAGYDYPEPYGDILLKLDDLHELPSYQCYTCTDCKEFSSEKTRIEKDCNECVIILKSSGLPDRECSHKEITVCRENFQARCCQGDLCNRGRRPYSRTQLLSVSFATVLFMQYF
;
A
#
# COMPACT_ATOMS: atom_id res chain seq x y z
N MET A 1 9.11 20.24 -8.72
CA MET A 1 8.94 18.89 -9.28
C MET A 1 8.85 17.93 -8.11
N ALA A 2 7.64 17.62 -7.63
CA ALA A 2 7.45 16.70 -6.51
C ALA A 2 7.35 15.27 -7.07
N GLY A 3 8.36 14.45 -6.79
CA GLY A 3 8.34 13.03 -7.06
C GLY A 3 7.35 12.34 -6.13
N TYR A 4 6.57 11.42 -6.68
CA TYR A 4 5.67 10.57 -5.91
C TYR A 4 6.51 9.57 -5.11
N ASP A 5 6.77 9.86 -3.84
CA ASP A 5 7.38 8.91 -2.91
C ASP A 5 6.33 7.90 -2.46
N TYR A 6 6.58 6.65 -2.84
CA TYR A 6 5.80 5.48 -2.45
C TYR A 6 6.01 5.19 -0.95
N PRO A 7 5.03 4.59 -0.25
CA PRO A 7 5.34 3.91 1.00
C PRO A 7 6.21 2.69 0.68
N GLU A 8 7.41 2.65 1.26
CA GLU A 8 8.34 1.54 1.15
C GLU A 8 7.69 0.20 1.58
N PRO A 9 8.15 -0.95 1.05
CA PRO A 9 7.60 -2.28 1.38
C PRO A 9 7.67 -2.65 2.87
N TYR A 10 8.36 -1.82 3.64
CA TYR A 10 8.34 -1.74 5.09
C TYR A 10 7.93 -0.29 5.36
N GLY A 11 6.70 -0.07 5.84
CA GLY A 11 6.36 1.25 6.39
C GLY A 11 7.47 1.62 7.38
N ASP A 12 7.93 2.87 7.32
CA ASP A 12 9.17 3.33 7.96
C ASP A 12 9.31 2.74 9.38
N ILE A 13 10.10 1.67 9.53
CA ILE A 13 10.28 0.95 10.81
C ILE A 13 10.91 1.89 11.86
N LEU A 14 11.45 3.02 11.39
CA LEU A 14 12.12 4.06 12.17
C LEU A 14 11.22 5.22 12.61
N LEU A 15 9.92 5.20 12.29
CA LEU A 15 8.98 6.20 12.81
C LEU A 15 8.77 6.01 14.31
N LYS A 16 9.59 6.71 15.10
CA LYS A 16 9.36 6.92 16.53
C LYS A 16 8.22 7.92 16.71
N LEU A 17 7.02 7.38 16.89
CA LEU A 17 5.89 8.15 17.41
C LEU A 17 6.13 8.61 18.88
N ASP A 18 7.13 8.02 19.56
CA ASP A 18 7.51 8.28 20.95
C ASP A 18 7.97 9.73 21.26
N ASP A 19 8.40 10.52 20.26
CA ASP A 19 8.98 11.87 20.46
C ASP A 19 8.06 13.03 19.98
N LEU A 20 6.81 12.72 19.60
CA LEU A 20 5.85 13.71 19.11
C LEU A 20 5.00 14.27 20.26
N HIS A 21 5.14 15.57 20.54
CA HIS A 21 4.31 16.30 21.53
C HIS A 21 2.80 16.27 21.21
N GLU A 22 2.45 16.09 19.93
CA GLU A 22 1.09 15.82 19.45
C GLU A 22 1.17 14.71 18.39
N LEU A 23 0.46 13.60 18.63
CA LEU A 23 0.41 12.50 17.67
C LEU A 23 -0.39 12.95 16.43
N PRO A 24 0.11 12.68 15.21
CA PRO A 24 -0.61 13.06 14.01
C PRO A 24 -1.90 12.24 13.89
N SER A 25 -3.01 12.92 13.59
CA SER A 25 -4.32 12.29 13.36
C SER A 25 -4.57 12.11 11.87
N TYR A 26 -4.87 10.87 11.48
CA TYR A 26 -5.20 10.46 10.12
C TYR A 26 -6.55 9.76 10.06
N GLN A 27 -7.13 9.73 8.87
CA GLN A 27 -8.29 8.92 8.55
C GLN A 27 -7.84 7.62 7.89
N CYS A 28 -8.22 6.46 8.41
CA CYS A 28 -7.81 5.16 7.85
C CYS A 28 -9.02 4.33 7.44
N TYR A 29 -8.82 3.45 6.45
CA TYR A 29 -9.80 2.41 6.17
C TYR A 29 -9.75 1.34 7.25
N THR A 30 -10.90 0.85 7.69
CA THR A 30 -11.00 -0.29 8.60
C THR A 30 -11.91 -1.36 8.03
N CYS A 31 -11.43 -2.61 8.06
CA CYS A 31 -12.18 -3.77 7.58
C CYS A 31 -11.51 -5.07 8.02
N THR A 32 -12.30 -6.14 8.07
CA THR A 32 -11.80 -7.51 8.21
C THR A 32 -12.02 -8.28 6.92
N ASP A 33 -10.98 -9.01 6.50
CA ASP A 33 -10.93 -9.86 5.30
C ASP A 33 -11.48 -9.16 4.04
N CYS A 34 -11.06 -7.91 3.79
CA CYS A 34 -11.58 -7.11 2.67
C CYS A 34 -10.57 -6.95 1.53
N LYS A 35 -10.98 -7.34 0.32
CA LYS A 35 -10.14 -7.28 -0.90
C LYS A 35 -10.26 -5.95 -1.65
N GLU A 36 -11.40 -5.27 -1.54
CA GLU A 36 -11.72 -4.04 -2.27
C GLU A 36 -12.35 -2.95 -1.40
N PHE A 37 -12.00 -1.70 -1.71
CA PHE A 37 -12.46 -0.47 -1.03
C PHE A 37 -13.95 -0.17 -1.19
N SER A 38 -14.60 -0.79 -2.17
CA SER A 38 -16.03 -0.61 -2.40
C SER A 38 -16.89 -1.71 -1.77
N SER A 39 -16.30 -2.51 -0.88
CA SER A 39 -17.09 -3.44 -0.09
C SER A 39 -17.87 -2.65 0.97
N GLU A 40 -19.17 -2.95 1.15
CA GLU A 40 -20.00 -2.41 2.25
C GLU A 40 -19.38 -2.57 3.64
N LYS A 41 -18.34 -3.42 3.74
CA LYS A 41 -17.60 -3.73 4.96
C LYS A 41 -16.47 -2.75 5.27
N THR A 42 -16.06 -1.90 4.32
CA THR A 42 -14.98 -0.93 4.55
C THR A 42 -15.54 0.33 5.20
N ARG A 43 -15.01 0.69 6.36
CA ARG A 43 -15.36 1.92 7.09
C ARG A 43 -14.18 2.88 7.08
N ILE A 44 -14.46 4.16 7.29
CA ILE A 44 -13.42 5.16 7.52
C ILE A 44 -13.46 5.49 9.01
N GLU A 45 -12.34 5.29 9.67
CA GLU A 45 -12.11 5.68 11.06
C GLU A 45 -11.19 6.90 11.07
N LYS A 46 -11.40 7.80 12.04
CA LYS A 46 -10.62 9.04 12.20
C LYS A 46 -9.78 8.95 13.46
N ASP A 47 -8.89 9.93 13.63
CA ASP A 47 -8.04 10.06 14.82
C ASP A 47 -7.03 8.91 14.98
N CYS A 48 -6.64 8.32 13.86
CA CYS A 48 -5.64 7.27 13.79
C CYS A 48 -4.23 7.86 13.77
N ASN A 49 -3.31 7.31 14.55
CA ASN A 49 -1.90 7.68 14.49
C ASN A 49 -1.15 6.98 13.34
N GLU A 50 -1.65 5.82 12.92
CA GLU A 50 -1.07 5.02 11.85
C GLU A 50 -2.14 4.17 11.16
N CYS A 51 -2.10 4.11 9.83
CA CYS A 51 -2.99 3.24 9.06
C CYS A 51 -2.28 1.92 8.74
N VAL A 52 -2.95 0.80 9.03
CA VAL A 52 -2.34 -0.53 8.96
C VAL A 52 -3.07 -1.43 7.96
N ILE A 53 -2.32 -2.29 7.28
CA ILE A 53 -2.80 -3.42 6.48
C ILE A 53 -2.15 -4.70 7.01
N ILE A 54 -2.93 -5.66 7.51
CA ILE A 54 -2.43 -6.96 7.96
C ILE A 54 -2.59 -7.97 6.84
N LEU A 55 -1.47 -8.56 6.39
CA LEU A 55 -1.46 -9.57 5.34
C LEU A 55 -1.73 -10.96 5.93
N LYS A 56 -2.85 -11.58 5.56
CA LYS A 56 -3.22 -12.93 5.97
C LYS A 56 -2.89 -13.98 4.92
N SER A 57 -2.69 -15.22 5.37
CA SER A 57 -2.51 -16.40 4.50
C SER A 57 -3.75 -16.72 3.64
N SER A 58 -4.93 -16.28 4.06
CA SER A 58 -6.18 -16.34 3.26
C SER A 58 -6.13 -15.50 1.99
N GLY A 59 -5.17 -14.55 1.90
CA GLY A 59 -5.07 -13.59 0.80
C GLY A 59 -6.06 -12.42 0.89
N LEU A 60 -6.88 -12.37 1.94
CA LEU A 60 -7.76 -11.25 2.26
C LEU A 60 -7.15 -10.45 3.41
N PRO A 61 -6.68 -9.21 3.18
CA PRO A 61 -6.04 -8.44 4.23
C PRO A 61 -7.07 -7.80 5.17
N ASP A 62 -6.67 -7.61 6.42
CA ASP A 62 -7.36 -6.72 7.35
C ASP A 62 -6.79 -5.31 7.24
N ARG A 63 -7.62 -4.33 7.57
CA ARG A 63 -7.21 -2.93 7.67
C ARG A 63 -7.63 -2.39 9.02
N GLU A 64 -6.70 -1.70 9.65
CA GLU A 64 -6.86 -1.24 11.02
C GLU A 64 -6.40 0.22 11.15
N CYS A 65 -7.07 0.92 12.06
CA CYS A 65 -6.71 2.23 12.55
C CYS A 65 -5.93 2.01 13.85
N SER A 66 -4.64 2.36 13.87
CA SER A 66 -3.82 2.26 15.06
C SER A 66 -3.81 3.59 15.81
N HIS A 67 -4.19 3.54 17.08
CA HIS A 67 -4.13 4.64 18.06
C HIS A 67 -2.91 4.52 18.98
N LYS A 68 -2.00 3.59 18.69
CA LYS A 68 -0.84 3.32 19.54
C LYS A 68 0.22 4.42 19.39
N GLU A 69 1.01 4.61 20.44
CA GLU A 69 2.23 5.44 20.45
C GLU A 69 3.41 4.72 19.77
N ILE A 70 3.27 3.43 19.45
CA ILE A 70 4.30 2.62 18.78
C ILE A 70 3.68 2.01 17.51
N THR A 71 4.43 2.03 16.41
CA THR A 71 4.01 1.45 15.12
C THR A 71 3.71 -0.04 15.22
N VAL A 72 2.58 -0.46 14.66
CA VAL A 72 2.17 -1.88 14.57
C VAL A 72 3.16 -2.67 13.70
N CYS A 73 3.81 -2.02 12.74
CA CYS A 73 4.79 -2.66 11.86
C CYS A 73 6.08 -3.07 12.57
N ARG A 74 6.36 -2.50 13.75
CA ARG A 74 7.48 -2.95 14.60
C ARG A 74 7.14 -4.23 15.36
N GLU A 75 5.87 -4.46 15.66
CA GLU A 75 5.40 -5.63 16.42
C GLU A 75 5.00 -6.79 15.49
N ASN A 76 4.53 -6.49 14.28
CA ASN A 76 3.97 -7.47 13.35
C ASN A 76 4.59 -7.38 11.96
N PHE A 77 5.42 -8.37 11.60
CA PHE A 77 6.06 -8.46 10.29
C PHE A 77 5.09 -8.70 9.11
N GLN A 78 3.84 -9.10 9.39
CA GLN A 78 2.80 -9.22 8.37
C GLN A 78 2.04 -7.91 8.16
N ALA A 79 2.29 -6.89 8.99
CA ALA A 79 1.69 -5.58 8.84
C ALA A 79 2.43 -4.74 7.79
N ARG A 80 1.67 -3.91 7.08
CA ARG A 80 2.17 -2.80 6.28
C ARG A 80 1.51 -1.53 6.75
N CYS A 81 2.33 -0.55 7.12
CA CYS A 81 1.87 0.66 7.77
C CYS A 81 2.19 1.87 6.91
N CYS A 82 1.37 2.90 7.06
CA CYS A 82 1.58 4.19 6.41
C CYS A 82 0.95 5.29 7.27
N GLN A 83 1.48 6.50 7.09
CA GLN A 83 1.01 7.69 7.77
C GLN A 83 0.49 8.67 6.71
N GLY A 84 -0.78 9.02 6.82
CA GLY A 84 -1.48 9.84 5.84
C GLY A 84 -2.92 9.38 5.63
N ASP A 85 -3.78 10.32 5.26
CA ASP A 85 -5.19 10.03 5.06
C ASP A 85 -5.42 8.95 3.99
N LEU A 86 -6.14 7.91 4.40
CA LEU A 86 -6.64 6.80 3.58
C LEU A 86 -5.52 6.05 2.85
N CYS A 87 -4.30 6.12 3.37
CA CYS A 87 -3.11 5.55 2.74
C CYS A 87 -3.13 4.01 2.73
N ASN A 88 -3.83 3.38 3.68
CA ASN A 88 -3.97 1.92 3.78
C ASN A 88 -4.99 1.32 2.80
N ARG A 89 -5.21 2.02 1.68
CA ARG A 89 -5.91 1.49 0.52
C ARG A 89 -5.18 0.20 0.07
N GLY A 90 -3.91 0.26 -0.24
CA GLY A 90 -3.19 -0.87 -0.83
C GLY A 90 -3.38 -0.94 -2.35
N ARG A 91 -2.49 -1.65 -3.06
CA ARG A 91 -2.45 -1.66 -4.53
C ARG A 91 -3.63 -2.42 -5.13
N ARG A 92 -4.21 -1.88 -6.22
CA ARG A 92 -4.84 -2.72 -7.25
C ARG A 92 -3.76 -3.64 -7.81
N PRO A 93 -4.00 -4.95 -8.02
CA PRO A 93 -3.03 -5.78 -8.72
C PRO A 93 -2.74 -5.09 -10.06
N TYR A 94 -1.48 -4.71 -10.25
CA TYR A 94 -1.03 -4.12 -11.51
C TYR A 94 -1.24 -5.21 -12.56
N SER A 95 -2.27 -5.05 -13.41
CA SER A 95 -2.43 -5.89 -14.59
C SER A 95 -1.17 -5.74 -15.42
N ARG A 96 -0.29 -6.74 -15.37
CA ARG A 96 0.97 -6.77 -16.10
C ARG A 96 0.69 -7.10 -17.57
N THR A 97 -0.17 -6.32 -18.21
CA THR A 97 -0.34 -6.36 -19.66
C THR A 97 0.77 -5.50 -20.28
N GLN A 98 2.01 -5.95 -20.14
CA GLN A 98 3.07 -5.46 -21.02
C GLN A 98 2.74 -6.00 -22.41
N LEU A 99 2.12 -5.16 -23.23
CA LEU A 99 2.03 -5.33 -24.68
C LEU A 99 3.46 -5.48 -25.21
N LEU A 100 3.88 -6.73 -25.43
CA LEU A 100 5.00 -7.06 -26.31
C LEU A 100 4.58 -6.65 -27.73
N SER A 101 4.78 -5.39 -28.08
CA SER A 101 4.82 -4.98 -29.48
C SER A 101 6.15 -5.46 -30.06
N VAL A 102 6.20 -6.72 -30.49
CA VAL A 102 7.29 -7.22 -31.34
C VAL A 102 7.12 -6.53 -32.69
N SER A 103 7.79 -5.38 -32.83
CA SER A 103 7.96 -4.74 -34.13
C SER A 103 8.88 -5.63 -34.96
N PHE A 104 8.31 -6.47 -35.82
CA PHE A 104 9.03 -7.11 -36.92
C PHE A 104 9.37 -6.03 -37.97
N ALA A 105 10.36 -5.17 -37.65
CA ALA A 105 11.00 -4.33 -38.63
C ALA A 105 12.02 -5.18 -39.40
N THR A 106 11.54 -5.75 -40.50
CA THR A 106 12.26 -5.99 -41.76
C THR A 106 13.78 -6.00 -41.66
N VAL A 107 14.35 -7.19 -41.43
CA VAL A 107 15.77 -7.45 -41.67
C VAL A 107 15.94 -7.71 -43.17
N LEU A 108 16.60 -6.74 -43.82
CA LEU A 108 17.55 -6.88 -44.93
C LEU A 108 17.03 -7.63 -46.18
N PHE A 109 16.73 -6.91 -47.27
CA PHE A 109 17.72 -6.59 -48.31
C PHE A 109 18.76 -7.70 -48.53
N MET A 110 18.72 -8.23 -49.76
CA MET A 110 19.70 -9.05 -50.49
C MET A 110 19.26 -10.49 -50.75
N GLN A 111 19.43 -10.88 -52.02
CA GLN A 111 19.21 -12.18 -52.66
C GLN A 111 17.77 -12.36 -53.18
N TYR A 112 17.47 -12.35 -54.48
CA TYR A 112 18.17 -12.88 -55.65
C TYR A 112 17.67 -12.18 -56.93
N PHE A 113 18.59 -11.99 -57.89
CA PHE A 113 18.45 -12.01 -59.36
C PHE A 113 17.16 -11.50 -60.02
#